data_AF-A0AAP5H3Y8-F1
#
_entry.id   AF-A0AAP5H3Y8-F1
#
_cell.length_a   1.000
_cell.length_b   1.000
_cell.length_c   1.000
_cell.angle_alpha   90.00
_cell.angle_beta   90.00
_cell.angle_gamma   90.00
#
_symmetry.space_group_name_H-M   'P 1'
#
loop_
_entity.id
_entity.type
_entity.pdbx_description
1 polymer ?
#
loop_
_entity_poly.entity_id
_entity_poly.type
_entity_poly.pdbx_seq_one_letter_code
_entity_poly.pdbx_strand_id
1 'polypeptide(L)'
;MKINYRILNISTWLTVLSVLLLPGKVYTEGVSRTEYGLPFRFFTQYHLGHTTGNPWFISDVFIGLGAFIIDVLMIYFFIHVGIYIKNRWGSSRVEQ
;
A
#
# COMPACT_ATOMS: atom_id res chain seq x y z
N MET A 1 -1.99 5.88 -25.17
CA MET A 1 -2.74 6.07 -23.90
C MET A 1 -2.25 7.34 -23.23
N LYS A 2 -3.14 8.27 -22.86
CA LYS A 2 -2.74 9.43 -22.04
C LYS A 2 -2.70 8.99 -20.58
N ILE A 3 -1.54 9.09 -19.93
CA ILE A 3 -1.39 8.78 -18.51
C ILE A 3 -2.14 9.85 -17.72
N ASN A 4 -3.01 9.43 -16.79
CA ASN A 4 -3.70 10.36 -15.90
C ASN A 4 -2.85 10.58 -14.64
N TYR A 5 -2.01 11.62 -14.66
CA TYR A 5 -1.09 11.95 -13.56
C TYR A 5 -1.81 12.21 -12.23
N ARG A 6 -3.06 12.68 -12.25
CA ARG A 6 -3.83 12.90 -11.02
C ARG A 6 -4.19 11.57 -10.35
N ILE A 7 -4.65 10.60 -11.13
CA ILE A 7 -4.94 9.25 -10.62
C ILE A 7 -3.65 8.58 -10.16
N LEU A 8 -2.56 8.74 -10.91
CA LEU A 8 -1.25 8.21 -10.53
C LEU A 8 -0.79 8.76 -9.18
N ASN A 9 -0.90 10.08 -8.95
CA ASN A 9 -0.53 10.70 -7.69
C ASN A 9 -1.40 10.19 -6.52
N ILE A 10 -2.71 10.03 -6.75
CA ILE A 10 -3.63 9.44 -5.75
C ILE A 10 -3.20 8.02 -5.42
N SER A 11 -2.90 7.18 -6.41
CA SER A 11 -2.44 5.81 -6.20
C SER A 11 -1.13 5.75 -5.41
N THR A 12 -0.18 6.65 -5.69
CA THR A 12 1.07 6.75 -4.94
C THR A 12 0.81 7.08 -3.48
N TRP A 13 -0.01 8.10 -3.19
CA TRP A 13 -0.35 8.45 -1.81
C TRP A 13 -1.12 7.35 -1.10
N LEU A 14 -2.02 6.66 -1.80
CA LEU A 14 -2.77 5.53 -1.22
C LEU A 14 -1.83 4.37 -0.87
N THR A 15 -0.83 4.10 -1.72
CA THR A 15 0.20 3.10 -1.46
C THR A 15 1.00 3.49 -0.21
N VAL A 16 1.53 4.71 -0.15
CA VAL A 16 2.28 5.21 1.02
C VAL A 16 1.45 5.11 2.31
N LEU A 17 0.18 5.53 2.28
CA LEU A 17 -0.72 5.40 3.42
C LEU A 17 -0.93 3.93 3.82
N SER A 18 -1.03 3.01 2.86
CA SER A 18 -1.17 1.58 3.14
C SER A 18 0.07 1.03 3.87
N VAL A 19 1.28 1.43 3.46
CA VAL A 19 2.54 1.01 4.09
C VAL A 19 2.65 1.55 5.52
N LEU A 20 2.08 2.72 5.80
CA LEU A 20 2.17 3.33 7.13
C LEU A 20 1.07 2.87 8.09
N LEU A 21 -0.15 2.63 7.58
CA LEU A 21 -1.34 2.48 8.40
C LEU A 21 -1.87 1.05 8.49
N LEU A 22 -1.51 0.16 7.55
CA LEU A 22 -2.04 -1.20 7.51
C LEU A 22 -0.99 -2.21 7.98
N PRO A 23 -1.01 -2.60 9.27
CA PRO A 23 -0.17 -3.68 9.76
C PRO A 23 -0.57 -5.00 9.09
N GLY A 24 0.44 -5.66 8.53
CA GLY A 24 0.40 -7.03 8.03
C GLY A 24 0.65 -8.05 9.14
N LYS A 25 0.93 -9.29 8.75
CA LYS A 25 1.18 -10.38 9.71
C LYS A 25 2.52 -10.20 10.41
N VAL A 26 2.55 -10.48 11.71
CA VAL A 26 3.80 -10.57 12.48
C VAL A 26 4.41 -11.95 12.21
N TYR A 27 5.54 -12.01 11.51
CA TYR A 27 6.36 -13.22 11.47
C TYR A 27 7.31 -13.18 12.67
N THR A 28 6.99 -13.95 13.71
CA THR A 28 7.87 -14.17 14.86
C THR A 28 8.67 -15.45 14.69
N GLU A 29 9.87 -15.33 14.10
CA GLU A 29 11.03 -16.15 14.48
C GLU A 29 12.28 -15.25 14.50
N GLY A 30 12.83 -14.99 15.70
CA GLY A 30 14.14 -14.40 15.92
C GLY A 30 14.24 -12.86 16.02
N VAL A 31 13.50 -12.08 15.21
CA VAL A 31 13.53 -10.60 15.24
C VAL A 31 12.10 -10.07 15.15
N SER A 32 11.68 -9.16 16.03
CA SER A 32 10.34 -8.54 15.94
C SER A 32 10.24 -7.70 14.67
N ARG A 33 9.71 -8.30 13.61
CA ARG A 33 9.44 -7.67 12.33
C ARG A 33 7.93 -7.58 12.15
N THR A 34 7.46 -6.42 11.74
CA THR A 34 6.06 -6.23 11.37
C THR A 34 6.03 -5.93 9.88
N GLU A 35 5.29 -6.74 9.13
CA GLU A 35 4.99 -6.44 7.73
C GLU A 35 3.94 -5.32 7.67
N TYR A 36 4.00 -4.45 6.67
CA TYR A 36 2.96 -3.45 6.41
C TYR A 36 2.67 -3.32 4.91
N GLY A 37 1.48 -2.86 4.55
CA GLY A 37 1.14 -2.52 3.16
C GLY A 37 0.20 -3.50 2.45
N LEU A 38 -0.37 -3.01 1.34
CA LEU A 38 -1.21 -3.76 0.41
C LEU A 38 -0.98 -3.25 -1.02
N PRO A 39 -1.03 -4.14 -2.03
CA PRO A 39 -1.10 -5.60 -1.96
C PRO A 39 0.23 -6.29 -1.63
N PHE A 40 1.37 -5.74 -2.09
CA PHE A 40 2.68 -6.24 -1.73
C PHE A 40 3.09 -5.63 -0.39
N ARG A 41 3.73 -6.46 0.44
CA ARG A 41 4.05 -6.11 1.82
C ARG A 41 5.50 -5.64 1.91
N PHE A 42 5.71 -4.68 2.79
CA PHE A 42 7.01 -4.12 3.13
C PHE A 42 7.38 -4.51 4.55
N PHE A 43 8.69 -4.60 4.81
CA PHE A 43 9.20 -4.97 6.12
C PHE A 43 9.61 -3.72 6.88
N THR A 44 9.01 -3.54 8.06
CA THR A 44 9.45 -2.56 9.03
C THR A 44 10.11 -3.30 10.19
N GLN A 45 11.41 -3.08 10.38
CA GLN A 45 12.16 -3.65 11.48
C GLN A 45 12.14 -2.67 12.65
N TYR A 46 11.71 -3.13 13.81
CA TYR A 46 11.74 -2.37 15.06
C TYR A 46 12.99 -2.73 15.86
N HIS A 47 13.60 -1.75 16.52
CA HIS A 47 14.72 -2.00 17.43
C HIS A 47 14.19 -2.74 18.67
N LEU A 48 14.55 -4.02 18.85
CA LEU A 48 14.55 -4.61 20.18
C LEU A 48 15.85 -4.20 20.86
N GLY A 49 15.81 -3.11 21.61
CA GLY A 49 16.84 -2.85 22.61
C GLY A 49 16.87 -4.04 23.56
N HIS A 50 18.01 -4.73 23.65
CA HIS A 50 18.22 -5.70 24.70
C HIS A 50 17.89 -5.04 26.06
N THR A 51 17.06 -5.74 26.83
CA THR A 51 16.84 -5.60 28.27
C THR A 51 15.90 -4.55 28.88
N THR A 52 15.80 -3.25 28.51
CA THR A 52 14.94 -2.34 29.33
C THR A 52 14.49 -1.03 28.66
N GLY A 53 13.77 -1.08 27.53
CA GLY A 53 13.19 0.17 27.04
C GLY A 53 12.35 0.03 25.79
N ASN A 54 11.03 0.05 25.99
CA ASN A 54 10.05 0.66 25.10
C ASN A 54 10.25 0.44 23.58
N PRO A 55 9.50 -0.48 22.94
CA PRO A 55 9.55 -0.70 21.48
C PRO A 55 8.85 0.46 20.74
N TRP A 56 9.56 1.58 20.51
CA TRP A 56 8.92 2.76 19.90
C TRP A 56 9.70 3.41 18.75
N PHE A 57 10.79 2.82 18.27
CA PHE A 57 11.51 3.36 17.11
C PHE A 57 11.62 2.35 15.96
N ILE A 58 11.07 2.78 14.81
CA ILE A 58 11.33 2.17 13.51
C ILE A 58 12.84 2.24 13.28
N SER A 59 13.50 1.09 13.22
CA SER A 59 14.95 1.01 13.04
C SER A 59 15.33 0.97 11.58
N ASP A 60 14.55 0.26 10.78
CA ASP A 60 14.83 0.08 9.36
C ASP A 60 13.53 -0.18 8.61
N VAL A 61 13.45 0.33 7.39
CA VAL A 61 12.29 0.19 6.50
C VAL A 61 12.81 -0.34 5.18
N PHE A 62 12.64 -1.63 4.96
CA PHE A 62 13.02 -2.25 3.70
C PHE A 62 11.84 -2.17 2.73
N ILE A 63 11.81 -1.07 1.96
CA ILE A 63 10.87 -0.91 0.85
C ILE A 63 11.50 -1.47 -0.42
N GLY A 64 10.98 -2.60 -0.89
CA GLY A 64 11.30 -3.09 -2.23
C GLY A 64 10.73 -2.13 -3.27
N LEU A 65 11.57 -1.26 -3.85
CA LEU A 65 11.17 -0.26 -4.87
C LEU A 65 10.35 -0.88 -6.03
N GLY A 66 10.71 -2.08 -6.47
CA GLY A 66 9.96 -2.80 -7.50
C GLY A 66 8.54 -3.18 -7.05
N ALA A 67 8.39 -3.72 -5.83
CA ALA A 67 7.09 -4.05 -5.25
C ALA A 67 6.22 -2.79 -5.07
N PHE A 68 6.83 -1.70 -4.60
CA PHE A 68 6.16 -0.40 -4.48
C PHE A 68 5.61 0.11 -5.81
N ILE A 69 6.39 0.03 -6.88
CA ILE A 69 5.91 0.43 -8.22
C ILE A 69 4.73 -0.45 -8.65
N ILE A 70 4.79 -1.76 -8.40
CA ILE A 70 3.70 -2.68 -8.74
C ILE A 70 2.43 -2.34 -7.94
N ASP A 71 2.54 -2.04 -6.64
CA ASP A 71 1.41 -1.61 -5.81
C ASP A 71 0.72 -0.37 -6.38
N VAL A 72 1.52 0.65 -6.71
CA VAL A 72 1.02 1.90 -7.31
C VAL A 72 0.28 1.62 -8.61
N LEU A 73 0.86 0.78 -9.48
CA LEU A 73 0.24 0.40 -10.75
C LEU A 73 -1.04 -0.40 -10.55
N MET A 74 -1.08 -1.28 -9.54
CA MET A 74 -2.26 -2.08 -9.25
C MET A 74 -3.41 -1.20 -8.74
N ILE A 75 -3.13 -0.29 -7.78
CA ILE A 75 -4.13 0.68 -7.31
C ILE A 75 -4.60 1.58 -8.45
N TYR A 76 -3.68 2.07 -9.29
CA TYR A 76 -4.01 2.84 -10.48
C TYR A 76 -4.96 2.07 -11.42
N PHE A 77 -4.67 0.79 -11.66
CA PHE A 77 -5.53 -0.08 -12.46
C PHE A 77 -6.93 -0.25 -11.84
N PHE A 78 -7.01 -0.54 -10.54
CA PHE A 78 -8.30 -0.69 -9.84
C PHE A 78 -9.15 0.59 -9.86
N ILE A 79 -8.53 1.77 -9.73
CA ILE A 79 -9.25 3.04 -9.86
C ILE A 79 -9.83 3.20 -11.27
N HIS A 80 -9.04 2.89 -12.32
CA HIS A 80 -9.52 2.93 -13.70
C HIS A 80 -10.67 1.96 -13.96
N VAL A 81 -10.55 0.72 -13.46
CA VAL A 81 -11.62 -0.28 -13.57
C VAL A 81 -12.88 0.19 -12.84
N GLY A 82 -12.76 0.73 -11.64
CA GLY A 82 -13.89 1.26 -10.87
C GLY A 82 -14.59 2.43 -11.57
N ILE A 83 -13.83 3.36 -12.17
CA ILE A 83 -14.39 4.45 -12.98
C ILE A 83 -15.10 3.89 -14.22
N TYR A 84 -14.49 2.92 -14.91
CA TYR A 84 -15.08 2.29 -16.09
C TYR A 84 -16.41 1.60 -15.77
N ILE A 85 -16.46 0.79 -14.70
CA ILE A 85 -17.68 0.12 -14.24
C ILE A 85 -18.75 1.15 -13.84
N LYS A 86 -18.38 2.17 -13.06
CA LYS A 86 -19.30 3.25 -12.66
C LYS A 86 -19.91 3.94 -13.88
N ASN A 87 -19.10 4.30 -14.87
CA ASN A 87 -19.58 4.96 -16.08
C ASN A 87 -20.50 4.05 -16.89
N ARG A 88 -20.20 2.75 -16.97
CA ARG A 88 -21.03 1.78 -17.66
C ARG A 88 -22.38 1.58 -16.97
N TRP A 89 -22.42 1.47 -15.65
CA TRP A 89 -23.68 1.34 -14.88
C TRP A 89 -24.46 2.65 -14.80
N GLY A 90 -23.80 3.80 -14.76
CA GLY A 90 -24.45 5.11 -14.81
C GLY A 90 -25.14 5.36 -16.15
N SER A 91 -24.52 4.95 -17.26
CA SER A 91 -25.11 5.05 -18.60
C SER A 91 -26.38 4.22 -18.74
N SER A 92 -26.41 3.00 -18.17
CA SER A 92 -27.60 2.13 -18.22
C SER A 92 -28.80 2.65 -17.42
N ARG A 93 -28.62 3.62 -16.51
CA ARG A 93 -29.71 4.23 -15.74
C ARG A 93 -30.34 5.45 -16.40
N VAL A 94 -29.72 6.02 -17.44
CA VAL A 94 -30.23 7.23 -18.14
C VAL A 94 -31.14 6.84 -19.32
N GLU A 95 -31.12 5.57 -19.74
CA GLU A 95 -31.95 5.03 -20.82
C GLU A 95 -33.25 4.34 -20.36
N GLN A 96 -33.61 4.44 -19.06
CA GLN A 96 -34.91 4.00 -18.52
C GLN A 96 -35.72 5.21 -18.04
#